data_AF-A0A4Q1VKE4-F1
#
_entry.id   AF-A0A4Q1VKE4-F1
#
_cell.length_a   1.000
_cell.length_b   1.000
_cell.length_c   1.000
_cell.angle_alpha   90.00
_cell.angle_beta   90.00
_cell.angle_gamma   90.00
#
_symmetry.space_group_name_H-M   'P 1'
#
loop_
_entity.id
_entity.type
_entity.pdbx_description
1 polymer ?
#
loop_
_entity_poly.entity_id
_entity_poly.type
_entity_poly.pdbx_seq_one_letter_code
_entity_poly.pdbx_strand_id
1 'polypeptide(L)'
;MKLIMLSVAFEIASRIAFAQGASDPMAQLRACSLLDPAERPACLNKLPQPVTVPARQVGDAGGWVISETTSPVDYTPIVTATAFAEGNANGSVKQLSIHCRGGRTEMIVGGPALSEGNGEYGLTYRLDGSQPVQVAAGRPSFGSGVAFRGDVVGLLLSLPGEGGIAIRLTTRAGAVHDGYFSLAGVKAARDRVAAACKWPRTLARPRSE
;
A
#
# COMPACT_ATOMS: atom_id res chain seq x y z
N MET A 1 -18.08 -53.65 -64.58
CA MET A 1 -18.21 -52.18 -64.47
C MET A 1 -19.42 -51.86 -63.60
N LYS A 2 -19.21 -51.51 -62.33
CA LYS A 2 -20.23 -50.94 -61.43
C LYS A 2 -19.51 -50.14 -60.36
N LEU A 3 -19.50 -48.82 -60.51
CA LEU A 3 -19.01 -47.86 -59.52
C LEU A 3 -19.97 -47.91 -58.31
N ILE A 4 -19.43 -48.05 -57.11
CA ILE A 4 -20.15 -47.77 -55.87
C ILE A 4 -19.46 -46.55 -55.25
N MET A 5 -20.18 -45.43 -55.27
CA MET A 5 -19.81 -44.15 -54.67
C MET A 5 -19.62 -44.30 -53.15
N LEU A 6 -18.49 -43.77 -52.65
CA LEU A 6 -18.25 -43.53 -51.23
C LEU A 6 -19.07 -42.32 -50.75
N SER A 7 -19.76 -42.46 -49.62
CA SER A 7 -20.31 -41.35 -48.85
C SER A 7 -19.75 -41.44 -47.43
N VAL A 8 -18.76 -40.61 -47.10
CA VAL A 8 -18.28 -40.42 -45.72
C VAL A 8 -19.03 -39.24 -45.13
N ALA A 9 -19.91 -39.49 -44.15
CA ALA A 9 -20.55 -38.44 -43.38
C ALA A 9 -19.56 -37.89 -42.33
N PHE A 10 -19.27 -36.60 -42.39
CA PHE A 10 -18.38 -35.90 -41.46
C PHE A 10 -19.25 -35.18 -40.41
N GLU A 11 -19.54 -35.85 -39.30
CA GLU A 11 -20.23 -35.25 -38.14
C GLU A 11 -19.23 -34.36 -37.36
N ILE A 12 -19.23 -33.05 -37.67
CA ILE A 12 -18.50 -32.06 -36.88
C ILE A 12 -19.35 -31.73 -35.65
N ALA A 13 -19.14 -32.48 -34.57
CA ALA A 13 -19.66 -32.11 -33.26
C ALA A 13 -18.87 -30.91 -32.72
N SER A 14 -19.21 -29.70 -33.19
CA SER A 14 -18.75 -28.44 -32.62
C SER A 14 -19.29 -28.32 -31.21
N ARG A 15 -18.48 -28.66 -30.20
CA ARG A 15 -18.77 -28.32 -28.80
C ARG A 15 -18.61 -26.82 -28.62
N ILE A 16 -19.65 -26.06 -28.93
CA ILE A 16 -19.78 -24.67 -28.50
C ILE A 16 -20.05 -24.72 -27.01
N ALA A 17 -19.01 -24.54 -26.20
CA ALA A 17 -19.17 -24.22 -24.80
C ALA A 17 -19.76 -22.81 -24.72
N PHE A 18 -21.09 -22.71 -24.63
CA PHE A 18 -21.73 -21.48 -24.18
C PHE A 18 -21.25 -21.24 -22.75
N ALA A 19 -20.42 -20.22 -22.55
CA ALA A 19 -20.19 -19.65 -21.23
C ALA A 19 -21.56 -19.22 -20.71
N GLN A 20 -22.14 -20.00 -19.79
CA GLN A 20 -23.33 -19.58 -19.07
C GLN A 20 -22.98 -18.27 -18.39
N GLY A 21 -23.66 -17.18 -18.79
CA GLY A 21 -23.47 -15.88 -18.19
C GLY A 21 -23.66 -16.01 -16.69
N ALA A 22 -22.57 -15.90 -15.93
CA ALA A 22 -22.65 -15.74 -14.49
C ALA A 22 -23.54 -14.52 -14.25
N SER A 23 -24.67 -14.73 -13.59
CA SER A 23 -25.56 -13.66 -13.15
C SER A 23 -24.73 -12.56 -12.49
N ASP A 24 -24.86 -11.31 -12.97
CA ASP A 24 -24.12 -10.15 -12.45
C ASP A 24 -24.20 -10.12 -10.92
N PRO A 25 -23.08 -10.38 -10.20
CA PRO A 25 -23.08 -10.41 -8.74
C PRO A 25 -23.57 -9.09 -8.13
N MET A 26 -23.36 -7.97 -8.83
CA MET A 26 -23.83 -6.66 -8.39
C MET A 26 -25.34 -6.50 -8.54
N ALA A 27 -25.96 -7.15 -9.52
CA ALA A 27 -27.41 -7.17 -9.65
C ALA A 27 -28.08 -7.95 -8.51
N GLN A 28 -27.48 -9.06 -8.07
CA GLN A 28 -28.00 -9.87 -6.97
C GLN A 28 -27.91 -9.15 -5.61
N LEU A 29 -26.79 -8.46 -5.35
CA LEU A 29 -26.63 -7.61 -4.17
C LEU A 29 -27.70 -6.50 -4.11
N ARG A 30 -27.96 -5.85 -5.25
CA ARG A 30 -29.02 -4.83 -5.35
C ARG A 30 -30.40 -5.41 -5.10
N ALA A 31 -30.69 -6.60 -5.64
CA ALA A 31 -31.98 -7.26 -5.40
C ALA A 31 -32.21 -7.56 -3.91
N CYS A 32 -31.21 -8.07 -3.19
CA CYS A 32 -31.32 -8.29 -1.74
C CYS A 32 -31.51 -6.99 -0.95
N SER A 33 -30.94 -5.87 -1.41
CA SER A 33 -31.05 -4.57 -0.73
C SER A 33 -32.46 -4.00 -0.72
N LEU A 34 -33.29 -4.36 -1.71
CA LEU A 34 -34.66 -3.90 -1.86
C LEU A 34 -35.66 -4.66 -0.97
N LEU A 35 -35.24 -5.73 -0.32
CA LEU A 35 -36.07 -6.51 0.59
C LEU A 35 -36.26 -5.82 1.94
N ASP A 36 -37.30 -6.26 2.64
CA ASP A 36 -37.58 -5.84 4.01
C ASP A 36 -36.38 -6.09 4.93
N PRO A 37 -36.15 -5.22 5.94
CA PRO A 37 -35.00 -5.32 6.83
C PRO A 37 -34.86 -6.68 7.55
N ALA A 38 -35.98 -7.37 7.79
CA ALA A 38 -36.00 -8.69 8.43
C ALA A 38 -35.54 -9.82 7.48
N GLU A 39 -35.73 -9.68 6.18
CA GLU A 39 -35.47 -10.73 5.18
C GLU A 39 -34.13 -10.55 4.46
N ARG A 40 -33.65 -9.31 4.42
CA ARG A 40 -32.37 -8.92 3.82
C ARG A 40 -31.18 -9.78 4.28
N PRO A 41 -31.00 -10.10 5.58
CA PRO A 41 -29.86 -10.90 6.02
C PRO A 41 -29.86 -12.31 5.43
N ALA A 42 -31.04 -12.93 5.32
CA ALA A 42 -31.18 -14.27 4.78
C ALA A 42 -30.91 -14.31 3.26
N CYS A 43 -31.25 -13.25 2.52
CA CYS A 43 -30.93 -13.10 1.11
C CYS A 43 -29.41 -12.95 0.90
N LEU A 44 -28.77 -12.06 1.65
CA LEU A 44 -27.33 -11.81 1.55
C LEU A 44 -26.50 -13.06 1.86
N ASN A 45 -26.92 -13.87 2.84
CA ASN A 45 -26.24 -15.13 3.19
C ASN A 45 -26.31 -16.20 2.10
N LYS A 46 -27.27 -16.12 1.17
CA LYS A 46 -27.41 -17.05 0.04
C LYS A 46 -26.58 -16.64 -1.18
N LEU A 47 -26.02 -15.43 -1.20
CA LEU A 47 -25.17 -14.99 -2.30
C LEU A 47 -23.86 -15.79 -2.29
N PRO A 48 -23.27 -16.06 -3.46
CA PRO A 48 -21.93 -16.62 -3.54
C PRO A 48 -21.00 -15.78 -2.67
N GLN A 49 -20.25 -16.43 -1.78
CA GLN A 49 -19.31 -15.69 -0.95
C GLN A 49 -18.35 -14.92 -1.86
N PRO A 50 -17.96 -13.68 -1.47
CA PRO A 50 -16.94 -12.97 -2.21
C PRO A 50 -15.76 -13.91 -2.41
N VAL A 51 -15.24 -13.98 -3.64
CA VAL A 51 -13.95 -14.62 -3.87
C VAL A 51 -13.03 -14.07 -2.79
N THR A 52 -12.53 -14.95 -1.92
CA THR A 52 -11.52 -14.56 -0.95
C THR A 52 -10.37 -14.04 -1.79
N VAL A 53 -10.27 -12.71 -1.90
CA VAL A 53 -9.11 -12.10 -2.55
C VAL A 53 -7.96 -12.68 -1.75
N PRO A 54 -7.03 -13.43 -2.37
CA PRO A 54 -5.88 -13.94 -1.65
C PRO A 54 -5.32 -12.77 -0.89
N ALA A 55 -5.21 -12.88 0.45
CA ALA A 55 -4.59 -11.85 1.25
C ALA A 55 -3.34 -11.45 0.50
N ARG A 56 -3.30 -10.19 0.03
CA ARG A 56 -2.26 -9.68 -0.86
C ARG A 56 -0.97 -10.21 -0.29
N GLN A 57 -0.31 -11.11 -1.02
CA GLN A 57 0.84 -11.82 -0.48
C GLN A 57 1.70 -10.74 0.15
N VAL A 58 1.92 -10.85 1.47
CA VAL A 58 2.96 -10.05 2.11
C VAL A 58 4.18 -10.47 1.32
N GLY A 59 4.53 -9.66 0.33
CA GLY A 59 5.57 -10.01 -0.61
C GLY A 59 6.85 -10.21 0.20
N ASP A 60 7.86 -10.69 -0.48
CA ASP A 60 9.25 -10.81 -0.03
C ASP A 60 9.87 -9.54 0.62
N ALA A 61 9.08 -8.46 0.78
CA ALA A 61 9.40 -7.21 1.45
C ALA A 61 9.20 -7.23 2.99
N GLY A 62 9.21 -8.40 3.63
CA GLY A 62 9.50 -8.55 5.07
C GLY A 62 8.64 -7.72 6.04
N GLY A 63 7.39 -7.42 5.71
CA GLY A 63 6.48 -6.61 6.54
C GLY A 63 6.06 -5.27 5.91
N TRP A 64 6.69 -4.88 4.80
CA TRP A 64 6.28 -3.73 4.00
C TRP A 64 5.28 -4.14 2.91
N VAL A 65 4.17 -3.41 2.83
CA VAL A 65 3.21 -3.52 1.72
C VAL A 65 3.60 -2.53 0.64
N ILE A 66 3.99 -3.05 -0.53
CA ILE A 66 4.37 -2.24 -1.70
C ILE A 66 3.22 -2.21 -2.71
N SER A 67 2.81 -1.00 -3.09
CA SER A 67 1.83 -0.72 -4.13
C SER A 67 2.46 0.13 -5.21
N GLU A 68 2.42 -0.38 -6.44
CA GLU A 68 2.94 0.29 -7.63
C GLU A 68 1.75 0.57 -8.54
N THR A 69 1.56 1.84 -8.90
CA THR A 69 0.54 2.30 -9.83
C THR A 69 1.14 3.37 -10.74
N THR A 70 0.36 3.88 -11.68
CA THR A 70 0.77 5.01 -12.52
C THR A 70 -0.27 6.11 -12.40
N SER A 71 0.20 7.36 -12.43
CA SER A 71 -0.67 8.53 -12.48
C SER A 71 -1.57 8.47 -13.72
N PRO A 72 -2.89 8.66 -13.60
CA PRO A 72 -3.80 8.60 -14.74
C PRO A 72 -3.67 9.83 -15.67
N VAL A 73 -2.99 10.88 -15.25
CA VAL A 73 -2.87 12.15 -16.00
C VAL A 73 -1.65 12.14 -16.92
N ASP A 74 -0.50 11.69 -16.41
CA ASP A 74 0.80 11.80 -17.07
C ASP A 74 1.55 10.46 -17.13
N TYR A 75 0.90 9.36 -16.71
CA TYR A 75 1.46 8.00 -16.69
C TYR A 75 2.78 7.87 -15.91
N THR A 76 3.09 8.84 -15.05
CA THR A 76 4.28 8.77 -14.20
C THR A 76 4.11 7.69 -13.13
N PRO A 77 5.17 6.95 -12.78
CA PRO A 77 5.11 5.94 -11.72
C PRO A 77 4.72 6.55 -10.37
N ILE A 78 3.86 5.83 -9.65
CA ILE A 78 3.51 6.09 -8.26
C ILE A 78 3.83 4.82 -7.47
N VAL A 79 4.68 4.95 -6.46
CA VAL A 79 5.03 3.83 -5.57
C VAL A 79 4.75 4.23 -4.13
N THR A 80 4.03 3.38 -3.41
CA THR A 80 3.83 3.50 -1.98
C THR A 80 4.32 2.23 -1.32
N ALA A 81 5.24 2.36 -0.37
CA ALA A 81 5.65 1.27 0.51
C ALA A 81 5.25 1.60 1.94
N THR A 82 4.46 0.75 2.58
CA THR A 82 3.90 1.01 3.91
C THR A 82 4.27 -0.09 4.90
N ALA A 83 4.84 0.29 6.03
CA ALA A 83 4.95 -0.54 7.23
C ALA A 83 3.86 -0.14 8.23
N PHE A 84 3.42 -1.10 9.03
CA PHE A 84 2.43 -0.89 10.08
C PHE A 84 3.12 -0.93 11.45
N ALA A 85 2.62 -0.12 12.37
CA ALA A 85 3.19 -0.04 13.71
C ALA A 85 3.01 -1.38 14.44
N GLU A 86 4.06 -1.81 15.13
CA GLU A 86 3.98 -2.93 16.07
C GLU A 86 3.36 -2.44 17.39
N GLY A 87 2.63 -3.32 18.07
CA GLY A 87 1.93 -3.00 19.32
C GLY A 87 0.42 -2.80 19.14
N ASN A 88 -0.22 -2.25 20.17
CA ASN A 88 -1.67 -2.29 20.33
C ASN A 88 -2.45 -1.61 19.20
N ALA A 89 -3.61 -2.16 18.83
CA ALA A 89 -4.49 -1.66 17.77
C ALA A 89 -5.00 -0.21 17.99
N ASN A 90 -4.80 0.36 19.18
CA ASN A 90 -5.26 1.70 19.55
C ASN A 90 -4.17 2.80 19.50
N GLY A 91 -2.91 2.46 19.18
CA GLY A 91 -1.85 3.45 18.96
C GLY A 91 -2.23 4.57 18.00
N SER A 92 -1.87 5.80 18.34
CA SER A 92 -2.21 7.03 17.59
C SER A 92 -1.47 7.14 16.25
N VAL A 93 -0.24 6.61 16.21
CA VAL A 93 0.57 6.39 15.01
C VAL A 93 0.40 4.93 14.57
N LYS A 94 0.05 4.71 13.30
CA LYS A 94 -0.28 3.38 12.75
C LYS A 94 0.51 2.97 11.54
N GLN A 95 0.92 3.92 10.73
CA GLN A 95 1.50 3.66 9.43
C GLN A 95 2.76 4.50 9.26
N LEU A 96 3.78 3.87 8.67
CA LEU A 96 4.96 4.54 8.17
C LEU A 96 5.06 4.23 6.69
N SER A 97 4.94 5.26 5.87
CA SER A 97 4.81 5.12 4.43
C SER A 97 5.90 5.89 3.70
N ILE A 98 6.52 5.26 2.71
CA ILE A 98 7.43 5.88 1.76
C ILE A 98 6.68 6.03 0.44
N HIS A 99 6.58 7.25 -0.05
CA HIS A 99 5.88 7.59 -1.27
C HIS A 99 6.86 8.08 -2.33
N CYS A 100 6.68 7.61 -3.55
CA CYS A 100 7.21 8.21 -4.76
C CYS A 100 6.05 8.67 -5.64
N ARG A 101 6.00 9.96 -6.00
CA ARG A 101 5.07 10.50 -6.98
C ARG A 101 5.70 11.65 -7.75
N GLY A 102 5.69 11.57 -9.09
CA GLY A 102 6.26 12.62 -9.94
C GLY A 102 7.75 12.89 -9.65
N GLY A 103 8.52 11.84 -9.30
CA GLY A 103 9.92 11.95 -8.88
C GLY A 103 10.15 12.50 -7.47
N ARG A 104 9.10 12.94 -6.77
CA ARG A 104 9.20 13.38 -5.38
C ARG A 104 9.09 12.20 -4.43
N THR A 105 10.04 12.11 -3.50
CA THR A 105 10.02 11.15 -2.40
C THR A 105 9.56 11.81 -1.11
N GLU A 106 8.63 11.17 -0.41
CA GLU A 106 8.19 11.59 0.92
C GLU A 106 8.14 10.38 1.87
N MET A 107 8.49 10.60 3.13
CA MET A 107 8.32 9.61 4.21
C MET A 107 7.29 10.19 5.18
N ILE A 108 6.22 9.45 5.44
CA ILE A 108 5.00 9.95 6.09
C ILE A 108 4.60 9.02 7.23
N VAL A 109 4.26 9.63 8.36
CA VAL A 109 3.67 8.97 9.52
C VAL A 109 2.16 9.20 9.48
N GLY A 110 1.39 8.11 9.44
CA GLY A 110 -0.07 8.14 9.38
C GLY A 110 -0.71 7.47 10.59
N GLY A 111 -1.94 7.84 10.88
CA GLY A 111 -2.75 7.23 11.94
C GLY A 111 -3.98 8.08 12.27
N PRO A 112 -4.96 7.52 13.00
CA PRO A 112 -6.23 8.19 13.28
C PRO A 112 -6.06 9.57 13.95
N ALA A 113 -5.10 9.70 14.86
CA ALA A 113 -4.81 10.95 15.55
C ALA A 113 -4.16 12.02 14.66
N LEU A 114 -3.64 11.62 13.50
CA LEU A 114 -2.93 12.49 12.56
C LEU A 114 -3.79 12.86 11.35
N SER A 115 -4.95 12.22 11.17
CA SER A 115 -5.87 12.47 10.05
C SER A 115 -6.46 13.88 10.05
N GLU A 116 -6.62 14.49 11.23
CA GLU A 116 -7.18 15.84 11.41
C GLU A 116 -6.09 16.91 11.63
N GLY A 117 -4.83 16.50 11.68
CA GLY A 117 -3.72 17.29 12.19
C GLY A 117 -3.22 18.37 11.24
N ASN A 118 -3.83 19.56 11.28
CA ASN A 118 -3.20 20.80 10.82
C ASN A 118 -2.12 21.34 11.79
N GLY A 119 -1.75 20.55 12.80
CA GLY A 119 -0.82 20.96 13.85
C GLY A 119 0.63 20.97 13.37
N GLU A 120 1.41 21.93 13.87
CA GLU A 120 2.85 21.81 13.86
C GLU A 120 3.24 20.69 14.84
N TYR A 121 3.89 19.65 14.30
CA TYR A 121 4.40 18.53 15.07
C TYR A 121 5.91 18.68 15.24
N GLY A 122 6.40 18.48 16.46
CA GLY A 122 7.78 18.07 16.67
C GLY A 122 7.90 16.59 16.31
N LEU A 123 8.89 16.22 15.49
CA LEU A 123 9.16 14.83 15.12
C LEU A 123 10.54 14.44 15.62
N THR A 124 10.58 13.38 16.41
CA THR A 124 11.81 12.69 16.78
C THR A 124 11.70 11.23 16.37
N TYR A 125 12.81 10.65 15.94
CA TYR A 125 12.90 9.22 15.68
C TYR A 125 14.12 8.63 16.36
N ARG A 126 14.10 7.33 16.61
CA ARG A 126 15.21 6.58 17.19
C ARG A 126 15.30 5.23 16.49
N LEU A 127 16.51 4.82 16.13
CA LEU A 127 16.77 3.50 15.55
C LEU A 127 17.24 2.60 16.69
N ASP A 128 16.46 1.58 17.03
CA ASP A 128 16.77 0.66 18.14
C ASP A 128 17.35 1.39 19.37
N GLY A 129 18.49 0.97 19.91
CA GLY A 129 19.14 1.58 21.08
C GLY A 129 19.83 2.94 20.84
N SER A 130 19.70 3.57 19.67
CA SER A 130 20.37 4.84 19.36
C SER A 130 19.84 6.01 20.19
N GLN A 131 20.55 7.13 20.18
CA GLN A 131 19.97 8.38 20.68
C GLN A 131 18.83 8.84 19.75
N PRO A 132 17.76 9.46 20.30
CA PRO A 132 16.73 10.09 19.49
C PRO A 132 17.29 11.24 18.65
N VAL A 133 16.91 11.30 17.39
CA VAL A 133 17.25 12.35 16.43
C VAL A 133 16.00 13.18 16.16
N GLN A 134 16.12 14.50 16.31
CA GLN A 134 15.06 15.43 15.95
C GLN A 134 15.17 15.82 14.49
N VAL A 135 14.05 15.82 13.79
CA VAL A 135 13.95 16.24 12.39
C VAL A 135 12.77 17.16 12.20
N ALA A 136 12.85 17.96 11.13
CA ALA A 136 11.73 18.80 10.76
C ALA A 136 10.55 17.94 10.30
N ALA A 137 9.35 18.34 10.71
CA ALA A 137 8.10 17.74 10.28
C ALA A 137 7.22 18.77 9.58
N GLY A 138 6.31 18.29 8.74
CA GLY A 138 5.33 19.15 8.10
C GLY A 138 4.23 18.34 7.42
N ARG A 139 3.40 19.03 6.66
CA ARG A 139 2.31 18.39 5.91
C ARG A 139 2.87 17.62 4.71
N PRO A 140 2.40 16.41 4.41
CA PRO A 140 2.78 15.74 3.17
C PRO A 140 2.25 16.50 1.95
N SER A 141 2.92 16.34 0.80
CA SER A 141 2.45 16.91 -0.47
C SER A 141 1.19 16.19 -0.96
N PHE A 142 0.99 14.93 -0.55
CA PHE A 142 -0.15 14.10 -0.91
C PHE A 142 -0.66 13.30 0.29
N GLY A 143 -1.99 13.19 0.42
CA GLY A 143 -2.61 12.41 1.50
C GLY A 143 -2.63 13.14 2.85
N SER A 144 -2.79 12.37 3.93
CA SER A 144 -2.87 12.84 5.31
C SER A 144 -1.69 12.31 6.14
N GLY A 145 -1.51 12.89 7.34
CA GLY A 145 -0.46 12.52 8.28
C GLY A 145 0.64 13.57 8.37
N VAL A 146 1.80 13.15 8.87
CA VAL A 146 2.96 14.00 9.14
C VAL A 146 4.16 13.53 8.32
N ALA A 147 4.68 14.39 7.46
CA ALA A 147 5.84 14.10 6.63
C ALA A 147 7.15 14.49 7.34
N PHE A 148 8.16 13.63 7.22
CA PHE A 148 9.55 13.99 7.44
C PHE A 148 9.96 15.08 6.43
N ARG A 149 10.68 16.11 6.88
CA ARG A 149 11.21 17.19 6.04
C ARG A 149 12.74 17.20 6.07
N GLY A 150 13.33 17.83 5.05
CA GLY A 150 14.78 17.84 4.83
C GLY A 150 15.21 16.81 3.77
N ASP A 151 16.40 16.24 3.93
CA ASP A 151 16.92 15.19 3.04
C ASP A 151 16.30 13.83 3.37
N VAL A 152 15.07 13.61 2.90
CA VAL A 152 14.34 12.36 3.10
C VAL A 152 15.03 11.18 2.39
N VAL A 153 15.65 11.41 1.23
CA VAL A 153 16.35 10.34 0.49
C VAL A 153 17.60 9.89 1.25
N GLY A 154 18.41 10.84 1.73
CA GLY A 154 19.57 10.55 2.59
C GLY A 154 19.16 9.83 3.87
N LEU A 155 18.08 10.27 4.53
CA LEU A 155 17.53 9.58 5.70
C LEU A 155 17.15 8.13 5.37
N LEU A 156 16.38 7.89 4.30
CA LEU A 156 15.96 6.54 3.91
C LEU A 156 17.15 5.64 3.59
N LEU A 157 18.18 6.17 2.91
CA LEU A 157 19.41 5.44 2.61
C LEU A 157 20.26 5.16 3.85
N SER A 158 20.14 5.97 4.91
CA SER A 158 20.82 5.74 6.19
C SER A 158 20.13 4.70 7.09
N LEU A 159 18.87 4.35 6.82
CA LEU A 159 18.15 3.37 7.63
C LEU A 159 18.81 1.98 7.52
N PRO A 160 18.95 1.24 8.62
CA PRO A 160 19.42 -0.15 8.58
C PRO A 160 18.44 -1.04 7.79
N GLY A 161 18.91 -2.19 7.32
CA GLY A 161 18.06 -3.17 6.60
C GLY A 161 17.17 -4.02 7.52
N GLU A 162 17.39 -3.94 8.82
CA GLU A 162 16.76 -4.71 9.89
C GLU A 162 16.68 -3.84 11.17
N GLY A 163 16.10 -4.39 12.24
CA GLY A 163 15.82 -3.63 13.48
C GLY A 163 14.51 -2.86 13.39
N GLY A 164 14.39 -1.77 14.14
CA GLY A 164 13.20 -0.93 14.10
C GLY A 164 13.44 0.54 14.33
N ILE A 165 12.42 1.31 13.97
CA ILE A 165 12.38 2.76 14.13
C ILE A 165 11.23 3.12 15.08
N ALA A 166 11.57 3.71 16.20
CA ALA A 166 10.62 4.35 17.10
C ALA A 166 10.43 5.80 16.67
N ILE A 167 9.20 6.21 16.42
CA ILE A 167 8.84 7.58 16.05
C ILE A 167 7.99 8.17 17.16
N ARG A 168 8.30 9.41 17.54
CA ARG A 168 7.53 10.20 18.49
C ARG A 168 7.20 11.55 17.90
N LEU A 169 5.91 11.84 17.86
CA LEU A 169 5.32 13.09 17.46
C LEU A 169 4.81 13.83 18.70
N THR A 170 5.07 15.13 18.76
CA THR A 170 4.59 15.99 19.84
C THR A 170 3.84 17.18 19.25
N THR A 171 2.60 17.39 19.65
CA THR A 171 1.83 18.57 19.24
C THR A 171 2.28 19.79 20.03
N ARG A 172 1.97 20.99 19.53
CA ARG A 172 2.16 22.25 20.27
C ARG A 172 1.45 22.26 21.63
N ALA A 173 0.32 21.57 21.76
CA ALA A 173 -0.43 21.44 23.01
C ALA A 173 0.18 20.40 23.98
N GLY A 174 1.30 19.77 23.62
CA GLY A 174 1.98 18.78 24.44
C GLY A 174 1.46 17.35 24.32
N ALA A 175 0.47 17.10 23.45
CA ALA A 175 0.01 15.74 23.19
C ALA A 175 1.12 14.93 22.50
N VAL A 176 1.29 13.68 22.91
CA VAL A 176 2.34 12.80 22.41
C VAL A 176 1.71 11.63 21.67
N HIS A 177 2.23 11.35 20.48
CA HIS A 177 1.84 10.22 19.66
C HIS A 177 3.08 9.45 19.26
N ASP A 178 3.13 8.17 19.56
CA ASP A 178 4.27 7.31 19.31
C ASP A 178 3.88 6.05 18.54
N GLY A 179 4.86 5.52 17.80
CA GLY A 179 4.75 4.27 17.07
C GLY A 179 6.11 3.64 16.87
N TYR A 180 6.17 2.32 16.92
CA TYR A 180 7.36 1.55 16.60
C TYR A 180 7.12 0.75 15.33
N PHE A 181 8.07 0.74 14.41
CA PHE A 181 7.95 0.07 13.11
C PHE A 181 9.15 -0.82 12.86
N SER A 182 8.91 -2.06 12.43
CA SER A 182 9.97 -2.92 11.92
C SER A 182 10.56 -2.34 10.64
N LEU A 183 11.89 -2.37 10.55
CA LEU A 183 12.63 -2.06 9.33
C LEU A 183 12.95 -3.33 8.53
N ALA A 184 12.52 -4.52 8.98
CA ALA A 184 12.64 -5.73 8.19
C ALA A 184 12.01 -5.51 6.79
N GLY A 185 12.76 -5.84 5.74
CA GLY A 185 12.31 -5.65 4.35
C GLY A 185 12.32 -4.21 3.82
N VAL A 186 12.75 -3.21 4.61
CA VAL A 186 12.85 -1.81 4.17
C VAL A 186 13.78 -1.66 2.96
N LYS A 187 14.78 -2.55 2.81
CA LYS A 187 15.63 -2.56 1.62
C LYS A 187 14.82 -2.75 0.33
N ALA A 188 13.91 -3.71 0.30
CA ALA A 188 13.07 -3.95 -0.87
C ALA A 188 12.16 -2.74 -1.15
N ALA A 189 11.58 -2.15 -0.10
CA ALA A 189 10.79 -0.92 -0.21
C ALA A 189 11.61 0.24 -0.81
N ARG A 190 12.81 0.50 -0.28
CA ARG A 190 13.72 1.54 -0.78
C ARG A 190 14.11 1.29 -2.23
N ASP A 191 14.48 0.07 -2.59
CA ASP A 191 14.93 -0.26 -3.94
C ASP A 191 13.80 0.00 -4.96
N ARG A 192 12.54 -0.33 -4.62
CA ARG A 192 11.37 -0.03 -5.46
C ARG A 192 11.08 1.47 -5.58
N VAL A 193 11.09 2.19 -4.46
CA VAL A 193 10.86 3.64 -4.45
C VAL A 193 11.99 4.36 -5.20
N ALA A 194 13.25 3.96 -4.99
CA ALA A 194 14.42 4.54 -5.63
C ALA A 194 14.39 4.36 -7.15
N ALA A 195 13.96 3.19 -7.63
CA ALA A 195 13.79 2.95 -9.05
C ALA A 195 12.71 3.86 -9.66
N ALA A 196 11.55 3.98 -9.02
CA ALA A 196 10.44 4.81 -9.51
C ALA A 196 10.76 6.32 -9.47
N CYS A 197 11.41 6.78 -8.39
CA CYS A 197 11.76 8.19 -8.19
C CYS A 197 13.13 8.57 -8.75
N LYS A 198 13.82 7.63 -9.40
CA LYS A 198 15.15 7.83 -10.02
C LYS A 198 16.16 8.43 -9.04
N TRP A 199 16.24 7.86 -7.83
CA TRP A 199 17.23 8.31 -6.84
C TRP A 199 18.65 8.19 -7.40
N PRO A 200 19.56 9.11 -7.07
CA PRO A 200 20.96 8.99 -7.45
C PRO A 200 21.55 7.73 -6.84
N ARG A 201 22.13 6.86 -7.68
CA ARG A 201 22.73 5.58 -7.27
C ARG A 201 23.98 5.73 -6.40
N THR A 202 24.51 6.95 -6.33
CA THR A 202 25.63 7.35 -5.48
C THR A 202 25.21 8.61 -4.73
N LEU A 203 25.10 8.51 -3.41
CA LEU A 203 25.17 9.71 -2.57
C LEU A 203 26.51 10.37 -2.92
N ALA A 204 26.48 11.56 -3.51
CA ALA A 204 27.70 12.31 -3.77
C ALA A 204 28.41 12.48 -2.41
N ARG A 205 29.59 11.88 -2.28
CA ARG A 205 30.45 12.08 -1.11
C ARG A 205 30.63 13.60 -0.96
N PRO A 206 30.46 14.18 0.24
CA PRO A 206 30.73 15.60 0.42
C PRO A 206 32.15 15.88 -0.05
N ARG A 207 32.31 16.87 -0.93
CA ARG A 207 33.62 17.37 -1.34
C ARG A 207 34.21 18.03 -0.10
N SER A 208 35.13 17.32 0.56
CA SER A 208 36.00 17.90 1.57
C SER A 208 36.88 18.96 0.88
N GLU A 209 36.63 20.23 1.17
CA GLU A 209 37.63 21.29 1.05
C GLU A 209 38.61 21.23 2.23
#